data_AF-X1CIT2-F1
#
_entry.id   AF-X1CIT2-F1
#
_cell.length_a   1.000
_cell.length_b   1.000
_cell.length_c   1.000
_cell.angle_alpha   90.00
_cell.angle_beta   90.00
_cell.angle_gamma   90.00
#
_symmetry.space_group_name_H-M   'P 1'
#
loop_
_entity.id
_entity.type
_entity.pdbx_description
1 polymer ?
#
loop_
_entity_poly.entity_id
_entity_poly.type
_entity_poly.pdbx_seq_one_letter_code
_entity_poly.pdbx_strand_id
1 'polypeptide(L)'
;MFDMMNGIGAHEVIIESPDHGKTLTDFDLPHLEKVLSVYKERSLDLKKNQRLKYILLFKNYGQDAGASLEHSHSQLIATSIIPKRIKEKLQGAKRYFDYQQRCIFCDIIHQEIDYGVRIIGVSHDFVAMAPS
;
A
#
# COMPACT_ATOMS: atom_id res chain seq x y z
N MET A 1 -18.44 -24.31 13.20
CA MET A 1 -17.08 -24.91 13.11
C MET A 1 -16.11 -23.74 13.13
N PHE A 2 -15.39 -23.55 14.24
CA PHE A 2 -14.45 -22.43 14.40
C PHE A 2 -13.04 -22.93 14.05
N ASP A 3 -12.44 -22.37 13.01
CA ASP A 3 -11.03 -22.61 12.71
C ASP A 3 -10.17 -21.65 13.54
N MET A 4 -9.33 -22.21 14.42
CA MET A 4 -8.27 -21.46 15.09
C MET A 4 -6.97 -21.62 14.30
N MET A 5 -6.40 -20.51 13.85
CA MET A 5 -5.05 -20.49 13.29
C MET A 5 -4.09 -19.90 14.32
N ASN A 6 -2.92 -20.49 14.49
CA ASN A 6 -1.85 -19.89 15.29
C ASN A 6 -1.52 -18.49 14.71
N GLY A 7 -1.56 -17.47 15.57
CA GLY A 7 -1.31 -16.07 15.24
C GLY A 7 0.14 -15.81 14.84
N ILE A 8 0.52 -16.22 13.64
CA ILE A 8 1.82 -15.93 13.05
C ILE A 8 1.67 -14.67 12.19
N GLY A 9 2.31 -13.59 12.62
CA GLY A 9 2.33 -12.31 11.93
C GLY A 9 3.52 -11.47 12.39
N ALA A 10 3.68 -10.31 11.76
CA ALA A 10 4.63 -9.29 12.19
C ALA A 10 3.92 -7.93 12.18
N HIS A 11 4.31 -7.05 13.10
CA HIS A 11 3.89 -5.66 13.12
C HIS A 11 5.13 -4.80 13.37
N GLU A 12 5.44 -3.95 12.42
CA GLU A 12 6.59 -3.05 12.47
C GLU A 12 6.11 -1.59 12.44
N VAL A 13 6.76 -0.75 13.23
CA VAL A 13 6.64 0.71 13.15
C VAL A 13 7.90 1.24 12.49
N ILE A 14 7.73 1.93 11.37
CA ILE A 14 8.83 2.53 10.60
C ILE A 14 8.88 4.01 10.92
N ILE A 15 9.93 4.43 11.61
CA ILE A 15 10.19 5.83 11.90
C ILE A 15 10.83 6.48 10.67
N GLU A 16 10.19 7.52 10.13
CA GLU A 16 10.54 8.08 8.83
C GLU A 16 11.58 9.20 8.90
N SER A 17 11.73 9.83 10.07
CA SER A 17 12.63 10.96 10.28
C SER A 17 13.06 11.02 11.75
N PRO A 18 14.28 11.47 12.07
CA PRO A 18 14.64 11.81 13.44
C PRO A 18 13.96 13.10 13.92
N ASP A 19 13.53 13.96 13.00
CA ASP A 19 12.85 15.22 13.30
C ASP A 19 11.37 14.97 13.58
N HIS A 20 10.91 15.41 14.77
CA HIS A 20 9.55 15.20 15.23
C HIS A 20 8.50 16.00 14.49
N GLY A 21 8.84 17.20 14.02
CA GLY A 21 7.87 18.11 13.39
C GLY A 21 7.69 17.88 11.90
N LYS A 22 8.57 17.11 11.26
CA LYS A 22 8.52 16.89 9.81
C LYS A 22 7.59 15.75 9.45
N THR A 23 6.88 15.96 8.36
CA THR A 23 5.96 15.02 7.75
C THR A 23 6.43 14.63 6.35
N LEU A 24 5.76 13.68 5.70
CA LEU A 24 6.11 13.25 4.34
C LEU A 24 6.15 14.40 3.34
N THR A 25 5.32 15.44 3.52
CA THR A 25 5.30 16.60 2.62
C THR A 25 6.46 17.56 2.84
N ASP A 26 7.16 17.46 3.97
CA ASP A 26 8.31 18.31 4.31
C ASP A 26 9.66 17.69 3.88
N PHE A 27 9.64 16.43 3.46
CA PHE A 27 10.84 15.71 3.04
C PHE A 27 11.23 16.06 1.61
N ASP A 28 12.54 16.19 1.38
CA ASP A 28 13.07 16.28 0.03
C ASP A 28 13.01 14.91 -0.68
N LEU A 29 13.22 14.92 -2.00
CA LEU A 29 13.15 13.70 -2.80
C LEU A 29 14.14 12.62 -2.34
N PRO A 30 15.42 12.93 -2.02
CA PRO A 30 16.36 11.92 -1.51
C PRO A 30 15.89 11.27 -0.20
N HIS A 31 15.31 12.04 0.72
CA HIS A 31 14.79 11.49 1.97
C HIS A 31 13.54 10.63 1.74
N LEU A 32 12.62 11.06 0.86
CA LEU A 32 11.47 10.24 0.46
C LEU A 32 11.89 8.93 -0.20
N GLU A 33 12.90 8.96 -1.08
CA GLU A 33 13.45 7.77 -1.71
C GLU A 33 14.01 6.79 -0.66
N LYS A 34 14.69 7.32 0.37
CA LYS A 34 15.18 6.50 1.49
C LYS A 34 14.04 5.85 2.26
N VAL A 35 12.97 6.59 2.56
CA VAL A 35 11.78 6.06 3.24
C VAL A 35 11.14 4.93 2.42
N LEU A 36 10.93 5.14 1.11
CA LEU A 36 10.38 4.12 0.21
C LEU A 36 11.31 2.90 0.08
N SER A 37 12.63 3.12 0.10
CA SER A 37 13.62 2.05 0.08
C SER A 37 13.53 1.18 1.33
N VAL A 38 13.35 1.78 2.51
CA VAL A 38 13.11 1.05 3.77
C VAL A 38 11.81 0.24 3.70
N TYR A 39 10.72 0.81 3.17
CA TYR A 39 9.47 0.08 2.98
C TYR A 39 9.65 -1.16 2.12
N LYS A 40 10.38 -1.02 1.00
CA LYS A 40 10.72 -2.14 0.11
C LYS A 40 11.57 -3.18 0.81
N GLU A 41 12.63 -2.77 1.51
CA GLU A 41 13.54 -3.67 2.21
C GLU A 41 12.81 -4.52 3.25
N ARG A 42 12.04 -3.87 4.15
CA ARG A 42 11.27 -4.57 5.18
C ARG A 42 10.24 -5.51 4.58
N SER A 43 9.53 -5.09 3.53
CA SER A 43 8.57 -5.93 2.83
C SER A 43 9.23 -7.18 2.21
N LEU A 44 10.40 -7.03 1.58
CA LEU A 44 11.14 -8.13 0.99
C LEU A 44 11.71 -9.09 2.05
N ASP A 45 12.15 -8.56 3.19
CA ASP A 45 12.64 -9.37 4.30
C ASP A 45 11.53 -10.25 4.90
N LEU A 46 10.37 -9.65 5.19
CA LEU A 46 9.20 -10.39 5.68
C LEU A 46 8.69 -11.41 4.66
N LYS A 47 8.77 -11.11 3.37
CA LYS A 47 8.41 -12.04 2.29
C LYS A 47 9.22 -13.34 2.31
N LYS A 48 10.45 -13.35 2.88
CA LYS A 48 11.26 -14.58 3.01
C LYS A 48 10.57 -15.63 3.90
N ASN A 49 9.73 -15.20 4.85
CA ASN A 49 8.93 -16.11 5.66
C ASN A 49 7.65 -16.52 4.91
N GLN A 50 7.67 -17.70 4.29
CA GLN A 50 6.57 -18.23 3.47
C GLN A 50 5.23 -18.41 4.21
N ARG A 51 5.23 -18.35 5.55
CA ARG A 51 4.01 -18.38 6.37
C ARG A 51 3.23 -17.07 6.28
N LEU A 52 3.90 -15.96 5.96
CA LEU A 52 3.27 -14.66 5.74
C LEU A 52 2.73 -14.62 4.31
N LYS A 53 1.44 -14.34 4.17
CA LYS A 53 0.72 -14.38 2.89
C LYS A 53 0.30 -13.01 2.39
N TYR A 54 0.29 -12.01 3.27
CA TYR A 54 -0.09 -10.65 2.94
C TYR A 54 0.73 -9.67 3.78
N ILE A 55 1.18 -8.60 3.14
CA ILE A 55 1.88 -7.48 3.77
C ILE A 55 1.03 -6.23 3.49
N LEU A 56 0.66 -5.53 4.55
CA LEU A 56 -0.03 -4.25 4.52
C LEU A 56 0.91 -3.18 5.05
N LEU A 57 1.35 -2.29 4.17
CA LEU A 57 2.04 -1.06 4.52
C LEU A 57 1.04 0.09 4.47
N PHE A 58 0.94 0.88 5.53
CA PHE A 58 0.03 2.01 5.60
C PHE A 58 0.54 3.09 6.55
N LYS A 59 0.03 4.31 6.36
CA LYS A 59 0.28 5.47 7.20
C LYS A 59 -1.04 6.10 7.58
N ASN A 60 -1.23 6.36 8.86
CA ASN A 60 -2.28 7.24 9.34
C ASN A 60 -1.67 8.63 9.51
N TYR A 61 -2.31 9.65 8.95
CA TYR A 61 -1.83 11.03 9.03
C TYR A 61 -2.94 11.94 9.54
N GLY A 62 -2.63 12.73 10.57
CA GLY A 62 -3.58 13.61 11.24
C GLY A 62 -4.35 12.93 12.38
N GLN A 63 -4.78 13.75 13.34
CA GLN A 63 -5.51 13.30 14.54
C GLN A 63 -6.81 12.57 14.18
N ASP A 64 -7.54 13.09 13.19
CA ASP A 64 -8.81 12.53 12.71
C ASP A 64 -8.65 11.15 12.03
N ALA A 65 -7.45 10.83 11.53
CA ALA A 65 -7.14 9.52 10.96
C ALA A 65 -6.72 8.49 12.02
N GLY A 66 -6.81 8.83 13.32
CA GLY A 66 -6.38 7.98 14.42
C GLY A 66 -4.85 7.87 14.55
N ALA A 67 -4.11 8.86 14.06
CA ALA A 67 -2.68 8.98 14.38
C ALA A 67 -2.54 9.38 15.86
N SER A 68 -2.14 8.42 16.70
CA SER A 68 -1.96 8.63 18.14
C SER A 68 -0.63 9.31 18.49
N LEU A 69 0.31 9.38 17.54
CA LEU A 69 1.63 9.97 17.70
C LEU A 69 1.84 11.04 16.62
N GLU A 70 2.30 12.22 17.03
CA GLU A 70 2.61 13.34 16.12
C GLU A 70 3.84 13.06 15.25
N HIS A 71 4.77 12.24 15.76
CA HIS A 71 5.99 11.87 15.06
C HIS A 71 5.71 11.11 13.76
N SER A 72 6.38 11.47 12.65
CA SER A 72 6.12 10.83 11.37
C SER A 72 6.57 9.37 11.34
N HIS A 73 5.58 8.48 11.28
CA HIS A 73 5.78 7.04 11.23
C HIS A 73 4.80 6.37 10.25
N SER A 74 5.18 5.19 9.79
CA SER A 74 4.34 4.27 9.04
C SER A 74 4.28 2.93 9.75
N GLN A 75 3.29 2.13 9.40
CA GLN A 75 3.10 0.79 9.96
C GLN A 75 3.13 -0.25 8.85
N LEU A 76 3.74 -1.39 9.16
CA LEU A 76 3.79 -2.55 8.29
C LEU A 76 3.26 -3.75 9.08
N ILE A 77 2.16 -4.32 8.62
CA ILE A 77 1.55 -5.53 9.19
C ILE A 77 1.70 -6.68 8.19
N ALA A 78 2.26 -7.78 8.62
CA ALA A 78 2.30 -9.02 7.85
C ALA A 78 1.44 -10.10 8.50
N THR A 79 0.56 -10.71 7.71
CA THR A 79 -0.41 -11.69 8.19
C THR A 79 -0.25 -13.03 7.48
N SER A 80 -0.54 -14.12 8.19
CA SER A 80 -0.61 -15.48 7.63
C SER A 80 -1.84 -15.73 6.76
N ILE A 81 -2.80 -14.81 6.76
CA ILE A 81 -4.03 -14.86 5.97
C ILE A 81 -4.12 -13.66 5.05
N ILE A 82 -4.65 -13.85 3.84
CA ILE A 82 -5.01 -12.76 2.93
C ILE A 82 -6.42 -12.26 3.32
N PRO A 83 -6.61 -10.96 3.59
CA PRO A 83 -7.93 -10.41 3.92
C PRO A 83 -8.96 -10.69 2.83
N LYS A 84 -10.23 -10.94 3.22
CA LYS A 84 -11.32 -11.29 2.30
C LYS A 84 -11.46 -10.28 1.15
N ARG A 85 -11.47 -8.98 1.46
CA ARG A 85 -11.58 -7.90 0.47
C ARG A 85 -10.45 -7.93 -0.57
N ILE A 86 -9.23 -8.30 -0.16
CA ILE A 86 -8.09 -8.43 -1.07
C ILE A 86 -8.26 -9.67 -1.96
N LYS A 87 -8.70 -10.80 -1.40
CA LYS A 87 -9.02 -12.01 -2.17
C LYS A 87 -10.09 -11.72 -3.23
N GLU A 88 -11.16 -11.01 -2.87
CA GLU A 88 -12.23 -10.63 -3.79
C GLU A 88 -11.73 -9.73 -4.93
N LYS A 89 -10.90 -8.72 -4.62
CA LYS A 89 -10.25 -7.88 -5.64
C LYS A 89 -9.39 -8.69 -6.61
N LEU A 90 -8.56 -9.60 -6.10
CA LEU A 90 -7.71 -10.47 -6.93
C LEU A 90 -8.55 -11.41 -7.81
N GLN A 91 -9.63 -11.96 -7.27
CA GLN A 91 -10.55 -12.80 -8.03
C GLN A 91 -11.27 -12.01 -9.14
N GLY A 92 -11.71 -10.79 -8.85
CA GLY A 92 -12.31 -9.89 -9.85
C GLY A 92 -11.32 -9.56 -10.98
N ALA A 93 -10.09 -9.18 -10.62
CA ALA A 93 -9.04 -8.89 -11.59
C ALA A 93 -8.70 -10.12 -12.46
N LYS A 94 -8.61 -11.31 -11.86
CA LYS A 94 -8.40 -12.56 -12.59
C LYS A 94 -9.55 -12.86 -13.56
N ARG A 95 -10.80 -12.75 -13.12
CA ARG A 95 -11.98 -12.98 -13.99
C ARG A 95 -11.99 -12.03 -15.19
N TYR A 96 -11.67 -10.75 -14.96
CA TYR A 96 -11.56 -9.78 -16.05
C TYR A 96 -10.45 -10.17 -17.03
N PHE A 97 -9.27 -10.55 -16.52
CA PHE A 97 -8.16 -11.00 -17.36
C PHE A 97 -8.53 -12.26 -18.16
N ASP A 98 -9.16 -13.26 -17.53
CA ASP A 98 -9.58 -14.49 -18.20
C ASP A 98 -10.54 -14.20 -19.37
N TYR A 99 -11.42 -13.19 -19.23
CA TYR A 99 -12.40 -12.79 -20.25
C TYR A 99 -11.83 -11.85 -21.33
N GLN A 100 -11.06 -10.83 -20.95
CA GLN A 100 -10.60 -9.75 -21.85
C GLN A 100 -9.16 -9.94 -22.34
N GLN A 101 -8.40 -10.86 -21.74
CA GLN A 101 -6.96 -11.06 -21.96
C GLN A 101 -6.13 -9.78 -21.75
N ARG A 102 -6.62 -8.87 -20.89
CA ARG A 102 -5.97 -7.61 -20.50
C ARG A 102 -6.13 -7.34 -19.01
N CYS A 103 -5.24 -6.51 -18.46
CA CYS A 103 -5.30 -6.11 -17.06
C CYS A 103 -6.39 -5.05 -16.84
N ILE A 104 -7.34 -5.33 -15.92
CA ILE A 104 -8.41 -4.38 -15.58
C ILE A 104 -7.87 -3.02 -15.11
N PHE A 105 -6.78 -3.01 -14.34
CA PHE A 105 -6.20 -1.77 -13.82
C PHE A 105 -5.56 -0.93 -14.93
N CYS A 106 -4.91 -1.57 -15.91
CA CYS A 106 -4.37 -0.89 -17.08
C CYS A 106 -5.49 -0.27 -17.92
N ASP A 107 -6.57 -1.02 -18.17
CA ASP A 107 -7.72 -0.51 -18.91
C ASP A 107 -8.37 0.67 -18.18
N ILE A 108 -8.52 0.61 -16.85
CA ILE A 108 -9.02 1.74 -16.04
C ILE A 108 -8.08 2.95 -16.19
N ILE A 109 -6.77 2.78 -16.00
CA ILE A 109 -5.82 3.90 -16.08
C ILE A 109 -5.87 4.56 -17.46
N HIS A 110 -5.88 3.79 -18.55
CA HIS A 110 -5.98 4.36 -19.90
C HIS A 110 -7.27 5.12 -20.11
N GLN A 111 -8.42 4.57 -19.70
CA GLN A 111 -9.70 5.26 -19.82
C GLN A 111 -9.72 6.56 -19.00
N GLU A 112 -9.20 6.55 -17.78
CA GLU A 112 -9.17 7.76 -16.94
C GLU A 112 -8.27 8.86 -17.51
N ILE A 113 -7.14 8.47 -18.12
CA ILE A 113 -6.26 9.40 -18.84
C ILE A 113 -6.98 9.99 -20.06
N ASP A 114 -7.62 9.15 -20.87
CA ASP A 114 -8.31 9.57 -22.09
C ASP A 114 -9.48 10.53 -21.80
N TYR A 115 -10.22 10.28 -20.71
CA TYR A 115 -11.31 11.16 -20.28
C TYR A 115 -10.82 12.44 -19.62
N GLY A 116 -9.73 12.38 -18.85
CA GLY A 116 -9.08 13.53 -18.20
C GLY A 116 -9.84 14.15 -17.02
N VAL A 117 -11.10 13.80 -16.77
CA VAL A 117 -11.95 14.46 -15.76
C VAL A 117 -11.54 14.19 -14.32
N ARG A 118 -10.99 13.00 -14.03
CA ARG A 118 -10.63 12.56 -12.66
C ARG A 118 -9.13 12.53 -12.40
N ILE A 119 -8.32 12.98 -13.36
CA ILE A 119 -6.86 13.01 -13.24
C ILE A 119 -6.43 14.19 -12.36
N ILE A 120 -5.60 13.90 -11.36
CA ILE A 120 -5.00 14.89 -10.46
C ILE A 120 -3.55 15.17 -10.88
N GLY A 121 -2.82 14.14 -11.30
CA GLY A 121 -1.44 14.26 -11.76
C GLY A 121 -0.95 13.03 -12.52
N VAL A 122 -0.04 13.24 -13.46
CA VAL A 122 0.58 12.20 -14.27
C VAL A 122 2.09 12.43 -14.32
N SER A 123 2.86 11.36 -14.13
CA SER A 123 4.30 11.32 -14.38
C SER A 123 4.61 10.19 -15.36
N HIS A 124 5.90 9.96 -15.65
CA HIS A 124 6.32 8.87 -16.51
C HIS A 124 5.89 7.49 -15.98
N ASP A 125 5.93 7.30 -14.66
CA ASP A 125 5.74 6.00 -14.01
C ASP A 125 4.45 5.91 -13.17
N PHE A 126 3.78 7.03 -12.89
CA PHE A 126 2.64 7.07 -11.97
C PHE A 126 1.50 7.95 -12.47
N VAL A 127 0.29 7.57 -12.06
CA VAL A 127 -0.95 8.33 -12.28
C VAL A 127 -1.66 8.47 -10.95
N ALA A 128 -2.01 9.71 -10.60
CA ALA A 128 -2.85 10.04 -9.45
C ALA A 128 -4.22 10.51 -9.95
N MET A 129 -5.29 9.86 -9.47
CA MET A 129 -6.67 10.10 -9.90
C MET A 129 -7.65 9.98 -8.73
N ALA A 130 -8.77 10.69 -8.82
CA ALA A 130 -9.87 10.55 -7.89
C ALA A 130 -10.69 9.29 -8.22
N PRO A 131 -10.96 8.38 -7.26
CA PRO A 131 -11.81 7.22 -7.49
C PRO A 131 -13.26 7.64 -7.76
N SER A 132 -13.98 6.81 -8.53
CA SER A 132 -15.42 6.90 -8.80
C SER A 132 -16.27 6.56 -7.58
#